data_AF-A0AA97CKG7-F1
#
_entry.id   AF-A0AA97CKG7-F1
#
_cell.length_a   1.000
_cell.length_b   1.000
_cell.length_c   1.000
_cell.angle_alpha   90.00
_cell.angle_beta   90.00
_cell.angle_gamma   90.00
#
_symmetry.space_group_name_H-M   'P 1'
#
loop_
_entity.id
_entity.type
_entity.pdbx_description
1 polymer ?
#
loop_
_entity_poly.entity_id
_entity_poly.type
_entity_poly.pdbx_seq_one_letter_code
_entity_poly.pdbx_strand_id
1 'polypeptide(L)'
;MMKRQKQLTEYQAKCLAITTDKILSPKQKSNFLAIEADSHIPYLATSQALADALENGVICDMYEGNAPYKPRYVLPDYAKYLKQGSDYLELPPAADFDDALNHLMIVYHHVPSVTNFPVFLGYLDQLLMPYVGELTEEQLYPKLKRFWIQLDRTLPDAFMHANIGPDDNLICRLILRIDAELKQVAPNLTFVYHPQRTPEPLFLQVIENICECSKPHIANDIIHSAAFDGLGYGIVSCYNSLPVAGGGSTLVRLNLREVALRSQNAADFLTVQLKKYCELQMELIETRSAFLFEGSNFFQTSFLVHEGLIEPQRFTPMFGIYGLAEAVNILMEKDGIQGHYAPDSPALPLAYQISEQLADFVETTPVKYGYKNRAMLHAQSGISSDTGTTPGARIPYGEEPDPVSHIQTVAPHHKYYLSGISDILTIDETIKQNPQALLQLCKGAFSCGMREFTANVASNDLVRVTGYMVRLSDIEKYKTEGSRSNTTWLGEEATKNCNITARQQRVISHEQSMRYTE
;
A
#
# COMPACT_ATOMS: atom_id res chain seq x y z
N MET A 1 16.88 -39.98 3.49
CA MET A 1 17.12 -38.85 4.43
C MET A 1 18.53 -38.97 4.96
N MET A 2 19.37 -37.93 4.83
CA MET A 2 20.68 -37.90 5.47
C MET A 2 20.49 -38.02 6.99
N LYS A 3 21.02 -39.09 7.59
CA LYS A 3 20.99 -39.26 9.06
C LYS A 3 21.90 -38.22 9.68
N ARG A 4 21.35 -37.32 10.51
CA ARG A 4 22.14 -36.38 11.31
C ARG A 4 22.50 -37.01 12.65
N GLN A 5 23.69 -36.68 13.16
CA GLN A 5 24.19 -37.19 14.45
C GLN A 5 23.48 -36.56 15.67
N LYS A 6 22.78 -35.42 15.49
CA LYS A 6 22.05 -34.72 16.55
C LYS A 6 20.63 -34.37 16.10
N GLN A 7 19.70 -34.33 17.05
CA GLN A 7 18.35 -33.81 16.84
C GLN A 7 18.42 -32.29 16.63
N LEU A 8 17.63 -31.77 15.69
CA LEU A 8 17.55 -30.33 15.42
C LEU A 8 16.73 -29.62 16.50
N THR A 9 17.10 -28.39 16.85
CA THR A 9 16.18 -27.47 17.52
C THR A 9 15.05 -27.06 16.57
N GLU A 10 13.95 -26.50 17.09
CA GLU A 10 12.84 -26.01 16.25
C GLU A 10 13.32 -24.98 15.23
N TYR A 11 14.14 -24.01 15.66
CA TYR A 11 14.76 -23.03 14.78
C TYR A 11 15.60 -23.68 13.67
N GLN A 12 16.47 -24.65 14.02
CA GLN A 12 17.27 -25.37 13.03
C GLN A 12 16.42 -26.18 12.05
N ALA A 13 15.27 -26.69 12.49
CA ALA A 13 14.32 -27.37 11.62
C ALA A 13 13.66 -26.40 10.62
N LYS A 14 13.26 -25.19 11.05
CA LYS A 14 12.74 -24.12 10.17
C LYS A 14 13.76 -23.69 9.13
N CYS A 15 14.98 -23.37 9.54
CA CYS A 15 16.06 -23.02 8.61
C CYS A 15 16.37 -24.15 7.62
N LEU A 16 16.33 -25.41 8.09
CA LEU A 16 16.51 -26.54 7.21
C LEU A 16 15.39 -26.66 6.17
N ALA A 17 14.13 -26.48 6.58
CA ALA A 17 13.00 -26.51 5.67
C ALA A 17 13.22 -25.51 4.52
N ILE A 18 13.66 -24.28 4.83
CA ILE A 18 14.00 -23.26 3.82
C ILE A 18 15.14 -23.73 2.90
N THR A 19 16.27 -24.17 3.45
CA THR A 19 17.45 -24.55 2.64
C THR A 19 17.18 -25.75 1.73
N THR A 20 16.30 -26.66 2.14
CA THR A 20 15.95 -27.89 1.40
C THR A 20 14.67 -27.78 0.59
N ASP A 21 13.99 -26.63 0.63
CA ASP A 21 12.82 -26.37 -0.19
C ASP A 21 13.17 -26.49 -1.69
N LYS A 22 12.29 -27.15 -2.44
CA LYS A 22 12.49 -27.47 -3.86
C LYS A 22 11.93 -26.41 -4.81
N ILE A 23 11.09 -25.52 -4.30
CA ILE A 23 10.40 -24.45 -5.04
C ILE A 23 11.20 -23.16 -4.91
N LEU A 24 11.80 -22.88 -3.75
CA LEU A 24 12.53 -21.64 -3.50
C LEU A 24 13.86 -21.55 -4.27
N SER A 25 14.08 -20.42 -4.93
CA SER A 25 15.38 -20.02 -5.50
C SER A 25 16.43 -19.70 -4.42
N PRO A 26 17.73 -19.66 -4.75
CA PRO A 26 18.77 -19.25 -3.80
C PRO A 26 18.53 -17.88 -3.16
N LYS A 27 18.06 -16.88 -3.94
CA LYS A 27 17.75 -15.53 -3.44
C LYS A 27 16.60 -15.56 -2.43
N GLN A 28 15.52 -16.29 -2.73
CA GLN A 28 14.39 -16.46 -1.81
C GLN A 28 14.81 -17.18 -0.53
N LYS A 29 15.61 -18.26 -0.63
CA LYS A 29 16.14 -18.96 0.54
C LYS A 29 16.95 -18.03 1.44
N SER A 30 17.84 -17.21 0.86
CA SER A 30 18.61 -16.22 1.62
C SER A 30 17.70 -15.23 2.35
N ASN A 31 16.65 -14.74 1.69
CA ASN A 31 15.70 -13.81 2.29
C ASN A 31 14.90 -14.46 3.43
N PHE A 32 14.34 -15.65 3.24
CA PHE A 32 13.60 -16.36 4.28
C PHE A 32 14.48 -16.72 5.48
N LEU A 33 15.74 -17.10 5.26
CA LEU A 33 16.70 -17.32 6.35
C LEU A 33 16.96 -16.04 7.15
N ALA A 34 17.05 -14.89 6.49
CA ALA A 34 17.19 -13.60 7.16
C ALA A 34 15.94 -13.26 8.00
N ILE A 35 14.74 -13.50 7.46
CA ILE A 35 13.47 -13.32 8.20
C ILE A 35 13.40 -14.21 9.43
N GLU A 36 13.74 -15.51 9.31
CA GLU A 36 13.79 -16.42 10.46
C GLU A 36 14.82 -15.99 11.50
N ALA A 37 15.99 -15.50 11.08
CA ALA A 37 17.00 -15.00 12.00
C ALA A 37 16.53 -13.75 12.77
N ASP A 38 15.93 -12.79 12.06
CA ASP A 38 15.34 -11.58 12.65
C ASP A 38 14.21 -11.92 13.62
N SER A 39 13.34 -12.86 13.25
CA SER A 39 12.21 -13.31 14.06
C SER A 39 12.62 -14.14 15.28
N HIS A 40 13.86 -14.64 15.32
CA HIS A 40 14.39 -15.38 16.47
C HIS A 40 15.01 -14.44 17.53
N ILE A 41 15.27 -13.18 17.19
CA ILE A 41 15.70 -12.18 18.17
C ILE A 41 14.57 -11.99 19.21
N PRO A 42 14.86 -11.95 20.53
CA PRO A 42 13.84 -11.66 21.52
C PRO A 42 13.09 -10.36 21.21
N TYR A 43 11.77 -10.37 21.43
CA TYR A 43 10.95 -9.18 21.24
C TYR A 43 11.41 -8.03 22.13
N LEU A 44 11.20 -6.80 21.67
CA LEU A 44 11.42 -5.61 22.48
C LEU A 44 10.60 -5.68 23.77
N ALA A 45 11.11 -5.10 24.86
CA ALA A 45 10.37 -5.08 26.12
C ALA A 45 9.08 -4.25 25.96
N THR A 46 7.95 -4.85 26.33
CA THR A 46 6.61 -4.23 26.31
C THR A 46 5.90 -4.45 27.64
N SER A 47 4.86 -3.67 27.92
CA SER A 47 3.96 -3.94 29.04
C SER A 47 3.29 -5.32 28.87
N GLN A 48 2.88 -5.92 30.00
CA GLN A 48 2.14 -7.18 29.95
C GLN A 48 0.82 -7.03 29.20
N ALA A 49 0.14 -5.90 29.35
CA ALA A 49 -1.13 -5.64 28.65
C ALA A 49 -0.95 -5.57 27.12
N LEU A 50 0.17 -5.01 26.65
CA LEU A 50 0.51 -5.00 25.22
C LEU A 50 0.90 -6.39 24.73
N ALA A 51 1.69 -7.15 25.51
CA ALA A 51 2.02 -8.54 25.19
C ALA A 51 0.74 -9.40 25.04
N ASP A 52 -0.20 -9.26 25.98
CA ASP A 52 -1.51 -9.95 25.91
C ASP A 52 -2.31 -9.49 24.68
N ALA A 53 -2.27 -8.20 24.32
CA ALA A 53 -2.99 -7.69 23.15
C ALA A 53 -2.42 -8.20 21.82
N LEU A 54 -1.10 -8.40 21.75
CA LEU A 54 -0.40 -9.03 20.62
C LEU A 54 -0.73 -10.52 20.52
N GLU A 55 -0.63 -11.26 21.63
CA GLU A 55 -0.92 -12.69 21.69
C GLU A 55 -2.37 -12.99 21.29
N ASN A 56 -3.31 -12.15 21.72
CA ASN A 56 -4.73 -12.31 21.40
C ASN A 56 -5.15 -11.69 20.05
N GLY A 57 -4.20 -11.20 19.23
CA GLY A 57 -4.48 -10.66 17.90
C GLY A 57 -5.32 -9.37 17.88
N VAL A 58 -5.39 -8.64 18.99
CA VAL A 58 -6.05 -7.32 19.03
C VAL A 58 -5.15 -6.28 18.36
N ILE A 59 -3.85 -6.38 18.60
CA ILE A 59 -2.82 -5.56 17.96
C ILE A 59 -1.95 -6.46 17.07
N CYS A 60 -1.55 -5.96 15.92
CA CYS A 60 -0.66 -6.63 14.99
C CYS A 60 0.48 -5.68 14.60
N ASP A 61 1.73 -6.14 14.75
CA ASP A 61 2.95 -5.39 14.45
C ASP A 61 3.41 -5.53 12.98
N MET A 62 2.54 -6.08 12.13
CA MET A 62 2.76 -6.32 10.71
C MET A 62 3.96 -7.23 10.39
N TYR A 63 4.45 -8.00 11.35
CA TYR A 63 5.57 -8.93 11.19
C TYR A 63 6.84 -8.24 10.66
N GLU A 64 7.07 -7.00 11.11
CA GLU A 64 8.23 -6.18 10.75
C GLU A 64 9.50 -6.54 11.53
N GLY A 65 9.60 -7.77 12.02
CA GLY A 65 10.67 -8.24 12.90
C GLY A 65 10.47 -7.82 14.35
N ASN A 66 11.08 -8.61 15.24
CA ASN A 66 10.98 -8.44 16.69
C ASN A 66 11.79 -7.24 17.21
N ALA A 67 12.82 -6.82 16.46
CA ALA A 67 13.69 -5.69 16.75
C ALA A 67 14.06 -4.98 15.43
N PRO A 68 13.20 -4.08 14.90
CA PRO A 68 13.32 -3.58 13.54
C PRO A 68 14.60 -2.78 13.33
N TYR A 69 15.44 -3.23 12.38
CA TYR A 69 16.73 -2.61 12.05
C TYR A 69 16.70 -1.67 10.84
N LYS A 70 15.52 -1.50 10.23
CA LYS A 70 15.27 -0.68 9.06
C LYS A 70 13.85 -0.13 9.10
N PRO A 71 13.57 1.04 8.50
CA PRO A 71 12.23 1.56 8.38
C PRO A 71 11.35 0.62 7.55
N ARG A 72 10.04 0.64 7.80
CA ARG A 72 9.07 -0.06 6.96
C ARG A 72 9.17 0.39 5.50
N TYR A 73 9.16 1.71 5.27
CA TYR A 73 9.19 2.32 3.94
C TYR A 73 10.17 3.49 3.91
N VAL A 74 10.98 3.58 2.87
CA VAL A 74 11.95 4.66 2.64
C VAL A 74 11.63 5.33 1.31
N LEU A 75 11.54 6.66 1.31
CA LEU A 75 11.24 7.48 0.14
C LEU A 75 12.38 8.48 -0.09
N PRO A 76 13.50 8.08 -0.70
CA PRO A 76 14.61 8.99 -0.96
C PRO A 76 14.22 10.14 -1.89
N ASP A 77 14.88 11.29 -1.72
CA ASP A 77 14.89 12.35 -2.72
C ASP A 77 15.77 11.94 -3.91
N TYR A 78 15.17 11.20 -4.84
CA TYR A 78 15.86 10.76 -6.05
C TYR A 78 16.21 11.92 -6.99
N ALA A 79 15.50 13.05 -6.91
CA ALA A 79 15.84 14.23 -7.72
C ALA A 79 17.17 14.83 -7.26
N LYS A 80 17.39 14.90 -5.95
CA LYS A 80 18.67 15.29 -5.35
C LYS A 80 19.77 14.29 -5.69
N TYR A 81 19.52 13.00 -5.53
CA TYR A 81 20.46 11.94 -5.88
C TYR A 81 20.96 12.05 -7.34
N LEU A 82 20.05 12.19 -8.32
CA LEU A 82 20.44 12.33 -9.72
C LEU A 82 21.26 13.59 -9.99
N LYS A 83 20.95 14.71 -9.31
CA LYS A 83 21.65 15.99 -9.48
C LYS A 83 23.03 16.02 -8.82
N GLN A 84 23.23 15.31 -7.71
CA GLN A 84 24.48 15.37 -6.94
C GLN A 84 25.39 14.16 -7.18
N GLY A 85 24.87 13.05 -7.70
CA GLY A 85 25.57 11.77 -7.72
C GLY A 85 25.56 11.11 -6.34
N SER A 86 26.55 10.25 -6.09
CA SER A 86 26.76 9.62 -4.78
C SER A 86 28.23 9.27 -4.60
N ASP A 87 28.84 9.83 -3.56
CA ASP A 87 30.22 9.49 -3.18
C ASP A 87 30.30 8.05 -2.66
N TYR A 88 29.28 7.59 -1.93
CA TYR A 88 29.23 6.23 -1.41
C TYR A 88 29.14 5.18 -2.53
N LEU A 89 28.38 5.48 -3.59
CA LEU A 89 28.23 4.60 -4.76
C LEU A 89 29.27 4.87 -5.85
N GLU A 90 30.17 5.83 -5.65
CA GLU A 90 31.20 6.25 -6.61
C GLU A 90 30.60 6.69 -7.97
N LEU A 91 29.49 7.42 -7.91
CA LEU A 91 28.75 7.90 -9.09
C LEU A 91 28.80 9.42 -9.21
N PRO A 92 29.19 9.98 -10.37
CA PRO A 92 29.03 11.41 -10.62
C PRO A 92 27.54 11.79 -10.75
N PRO A 93 27.20 13.08 -10.77
CA PRO A 93 25.89 13.54 -11.21
C PRO A 93 25.48 12.94 -12.55
N ALA A 94 24.20 12.59 -12.72
CA ALA A 94 23.69 12.10 -13.99
C ALA A 94 23.80 13.20 -15.06
N ALA A 95 24.45 12.90 -16.19
CA ALA A 95 24.64 13.87 -17.27
C ALA A 95 23.55 13.79 -18.33
N ASP A 96 22.98 12.61 -18.54
CA ASP A 96 21.98 12.35 -19.59
C ASP A 96 20.90 11.34 -19.16
N PHE A 97 20.03 10.98 -20.11
CA PHE A 97 18.92 10.06 -19.87
C PHE A 97 19.37 8.65 -19.51
N ASP A 98 20.44 8.16 -20.13
CA ASP A 98 20.94 6.81 -19.90
C ASP A 98 21.62 6.72 -18.53
N ASP A 99 22.35 7.77 -18.15
CA ASP A 99 22.82 7.97 -16.79
C ASP A 99 21.64 7.94 -15.82
N ALA A 100 20.61 8.76 -16.01
CA ALA A 100 19.49 8.83 -15.07
C ALA A 100 18.83 7.46 -14.85
N LEU A 101 18.57 6.69 -15.92
CA LEU A 101 18.04 5.33 -15.79
C LEU A 101 18.98 4.38 -15.04
N ASN A 102 20.28 4.42 -15.35
CA ASN A 102 21.28 3.57 -14.71
C ASN A 102 21.44 3.92 -13.21
N HIS A 103 21.58 5.20 -12.89
CA HIS A 103 21.74 5.70 -11.53
C HIS A 103 20.52 5.32 -10.67
N LEU A 104 19.30 5.48 -11.19
CA LEU A 104 18.07 5.04 -10.51
C LEU A 104 18.10 3.54 -10.22
N MET A 105 18.43 2.70 -11.22
CA MET A 105 18.53 1.25 -10.99
C MET A 105 19.57 0.89 -9.92
N ILE A 106 20.71 1.58 -9.88
CA ILE A 106 21.73 1.34 -8.86
C ILE A 106 21.17 1.66 -7.48
N VAL A 107 20.69 2.89 -7.25
CA VAL A 107 20.23 3.31 -5.91
C VAL A 107 19.04 2.47 -5.42
N TYR A 108 18.15 2.04 -6.32
CA TYR A 108 17.04 1.15 -5.99
C TYR A 108 17.48 -0.15 -5.31
N HIS A 109 18.67 -0.68 -5.62
CA HIS A 109 19.20 -1.87 -4.94
C HIS A 109 19.80 -1.57 -3.55
N HIS A 110 19.94 -0.30 -3.18
CA HIS A 110 20.49 0.16 -1.90
C HIS A 110 19.45 0.79 -0.97
N VAL A 111 18.20 0.93 -1.41
CA VAL A 111 17.11 1.49 -0.61
C VAL A 111 16.36 0.37 0.10
N PRO A 112 16.44 0.28 1.44
CA PRO A 112 15.79 -0.79 2.18
C PRO A 112 14.30 -0.50 2.40
N SER A 113 13.57 -1.57 2.72
CA SER A 113 12.19 -1.52 3.22
C SER A 113 11.89 -2.82 3.98
N VAL A 114 10.67 -2.96 4.48
CA VAL A 114 10.17 -4.21 5.08
C VAL A 114 10.43 -5.45 4.21
N THR A 115 10.39 -5.32 2.87
CA THR A 115 10.62 -6.44 1.93
C THR A 115 12.06 -6.58 1.42
N ASN A 116 12.98 -5.70 1.86
CA ASN A 116 14.34 -5.57 1.30
C ASN A 116 14.38 -5.06 -0.16
N PHE A 117 13.26 -4.60 -0.70
CA PHE A 117 13.17 -3.97 -2.02
C PHE A 117 12.69 -2.52 -1.89
N PRO A 118 13.03 -1.63 -2.84
CA PRO A 118 12.55 -0.26 -2.81
C PRO A 118 11.04 -0.23 -3.04
N VAL A 119 10.31 0.38 -2.11
CA VAL A 119 8.85 0.53 -2.23
C VAL A 119 8.44 1.79 -2.99
N PHE A 120 9.38 2.72 -3.18
CA PHE A 120 9.18 3.99 -3.88
C PHE A 120 10.22 4.16 -4.97
N LEU A 121 9.76 4.39 -6.19
CA LEU A 121 10.59 4.66 -7.36
C LEU A 121 10.57 6.14 -7.78
N GLY A 122 9.97 7.01 -6.97
CA GLY A 122 9.86 8.42 -7.32
C GLY A 122 8.75 8.74 -8.33
N TYR A 123 8.62 10.04 -8.60
CA TYR A 123 7.83 10.57 -9.70
C TYR A 123 8.64 10.42 -10.99
N LEU A 124 8.62 9.23 -11.59
CA LEU A 124 9.56 8.84 -12.64
C LEU A 124 9.52 9.78 -13.85
N ASP A 125 8.34 10.29 -14.19
CA ASP A 125 8.19 11.27 -15.26
C ASP A 125 8.91 12.59 -14.92
N GLN A 126 8.71 13.12 -13.71
CA GLN A 126 9.38 14.33 -13.25
C GLN A 126 10.89 14.14 -13.08
N LEU A 127 11.32 12.96 -12.61
CA LEU A 127 12.73 12.63 -12.42
C LEU A 127 13.49 12.55 -13.74
N LEU A 128 12.86 12.00 -14.78
CA LEU A 128 13.51 11.71 -16.06
C LEU A 128 13.35 12.84 -17.08
N MET A 129 12.29 13.65 -17.00
CA MET A 129 12.05 14.77 -17.93
C MET A 129 13.25 15.73 -18.08
N PRO A 130 13.98 16.13 -17.01
CA PRO A 130 15.15 16.99 -17.13
C PRO A 130 16.29 16.41 -17.99
N TYR A 131 16.34 15.10 -18.16
CA TYR A 131 17.43 14.38 -18.85
C TYR A 131 17.06 13.97 -20.28
N VAL A 132 15.85 14.30 -20.77
CA VAL A 132 15.40 13.94 -22.12
C VAL A 132 16.27 14.59 -23.21
N GLY A 133 16.67 15.84 -23.03
CA GLY A 133 17.48 16.57 -24.01
C GLY A 133 16.83 16.61 -25.40
N GLU A 134 17.60 16.19 -26.42
CA GLU A 134 17.17 16.15 -27.82
C GLU A 134 16.57 14.78 -28.26
N LEU A 135 16.38 13.85 -27.31
CA LEU A 135 15.87 12.51 -27.64
C LEU A 135 14.43 12.58 -28.14
N THR A 136 14.16 11.88 -29.24
CA THR A 136 12.80 11.74 -29.78
C THR A 136 12.00 10.69 -29.01
N GLU A 137 10.67 10.73 -29.14
CA GLU A 137 9.80 9.68 -28.59
C GLU A 137 10.23 8.27 -29.06
N GLU A 138 10.60 8.12 -30.33
CA GLU A 138 11.06 6.85 -30.91
C GLU A 138 12.34 6.32 -30.25
N GLN A 139 13.20 7.21 -29.78
CA GLN A 139 14.44 6.86 -29.06
C GLN A 139 14.18 6.59 -27.57
N LEU A 140 13.27 7.34 -26.94
CA LEU A 140 12.93 7.21 -25.53
C LEU A 140 12.12 5.94 -25.25
N TYR A 141 11.13 5.64 -26.08
CA TYR A 141 10.23 4.51 -25.88
C TYR A 141 10.97 3.16 -25.64
N PRO A 142 11.93 2.72 -26.48
CA PRO A 142 12.63 1.47 -26.23
C PRO A 142 13.54 1.50 -25.00
N LYS A 143 14.07 2.67 -24.60
CA LYS A 143 14.87 2.83 -23.38
C LYS A 143 13.99 2.67 -22.13
N LEU A 144 12.90 3.43 -22.06
CA LEU A 144 11.91 3.34 -20.98
C LEU A 144 11.28 1.95 -20.88
N LYS A 145 10.94 1.32 -22.01
CA LYS A 145 10.35 -0.02 -22.01
C LYS A 145 11.31 -1.06 -21.41
N ARG A 146 12.60 -0.99 -21.75
CA ARG A 146 13.62 -1.88 -21.16
C ARG A 146 13.80 -1.62 -19.68
N PHE A 147 13.82 -0.35 -19.26
CA PHE A 147 13.85 0.02 -17.84
C PHE A 147 12.63 -0.52 -17.08
N TRP A 148 11.43 -0.39 -17.63
CA TRP A 148 10.19 -0.92 -17.04
C TRP A 148 10.21 -2.45 -16.89
N ILE A 149 10.75 -3.16 -17.88
CA ILE A 149 10.96 -4.61 -17.81
C ILE A 149 12.00 -4.94 -16.73
N GLN A 150 13.11 -4.19 -16.69
CA GLN A 150 14.20 -4.43 -15.74
C GLN A 150 13.72 -4.27 -14.29
N LEU A 151 12.91 -3.25 -13.99
CA LEU A 151 12.28 -3.08 -12.68
C LEU A 151 11.57 -4.36 -12.23
N ASP A 152 10.63 -4.87 -13.03
CA ASP A 152 9.88 -6.08 -12.68
C ASP A 152 10.77 -7.34 -12.57
N ARG A 153 11.80 -7.46 -13.41
CA ARG A 153 12.66 -8.65 -13.43
C ARG A 153 13.71 -8.68 -12.32
N THR A 154 14.15 -7.53 -11.83
CA THR A 154 15.23 -7.43 -10.83
C THR A 154 14.71 -7.13 -9.42
N LEU A 155 13.57 -6.43 -9.34
CA LEU A 155 12.90 -6.01 -8.12
C LEU A 155 11.44 -6.53 -8.10
N PRO A 156 11.20 -7.86 -8.09
CA PRO A 156 9.87 -8.45 -8.20
C PRO A 156 9.10 -8.38 -6.87
N ASP A 157 8.81 -7.15 -6.41
CA ASP A 157 8.14 -6.86 -5.16
C ASP A 157 6.74 -6.27 -5.36
N ALA A 158 5.75 -6.88 -4.71
CA ALA A 158 4.37 -6.46 -4.63
C ALA A 158 4.19 -5.02 -4.13
N PHE A 159 5.17 -4.50 -3.40
CA PHE A 159 5.08 -3.16 -2.80
C PHE A 159 5.91 -2.11 -3.52
N MET A 160 6.65 -2.48 -4.57
CA MET A 160 7.38 -1.52 -5.41
C MET A 160 6.38 -0.64 -6.17
N HIS A 161 6.55 0.68 -6.06
CA HIS A 161 5.56 1.66 -6.51
C HIS A 161 6.22 2.83 -7.25
N ALA A 162 5.79 3.06 -8.50
CA ALA A 162 6.12 4.22 -9.30
C ALA A 162 5.03 5.28 -9.22
N ASN A 163 5.40 6.56 -9.13
CA ASN A 163 4.45 7.67 -9.24
C ASN A 163 4.69 8.43 -10.55
N ILE A 164 3.63 9.02 -11.09
CA ILE A 164 3.68 9.90 -12.27
C ILE A 164 2.62 11.01 -12.15
N GLY A 165 2.73 12.04 -12.98
CA GLY A 165 1.81 13.17 -13.02
C GLY A 165 2.13 14.21 -11.92
N PRO A 166 1.28 15.23 -11.74
CA PRO A 166 0.00 15.44 -12.43
C PRO A 166 0.09 16.12 -13.79
N ASP A 167 1.26 16.63 -14.16
CA ASP A 167 1.46 17.40 -15.39
C ASP A 167 1.58 16.49 -16.63
N ASP A 168 1.11 16.99 -17.78
CA ASP A 168 1.25 16.28 -19.05
C ASP A 168 2.64 16.48 -19.64
N ASN A 169 3.37 15.37 -19.74
CA ASN A 169 4.72 15.34 -20.31
C ASN A 169 4.98 14.03 -21.05
N LEU A 170 6.01 14.05 -21.89
CA LEU A 170 6.37 12.94 -22.77
C LEU A 170 6.63 11.63 -22.01
N ILE A 171 7.36 11.70 -20.88
CA ILE A 171 7.68 10.50 -20.10
C ILE A 171 6.43 9.92 -19.43
N CYS A 172 5.54 10.76 -18.89
CA CYS A 172 4.26 10.32 -18.32
C CYS A 172 3.43 9.55 -19.35
N ARG A 173 3.25 10.12 -20.56
CA ARG A 173 2.52 9.48 -21.68
C ARG A 173 3.14 8.15 -22.10
N LEU A 174 4.47 8.10 -22.19
CA LEU A 174 5.21 6.90 -22.54
C LEU A 174 5.12 5.80 -21.48
N ILE A 175 5.25 6.15 -20.20
CA ILE A 175 5.09 5.19 -19.08
C ILE A 175 3.68 4.59 -19.11
N LEU A 176 2.64 5.40 -19.28
CA LEU A 176 1.27 4.89 -19.41
C LEU A 176 1.15 3.90 -20.59
N ARG A 177 1.65 4.27 -21.77
CA ARG A 177 1.63 3.40 -22.95
C ARG A 177 2.36 2.07 -22.69
N ILE A 178 3.56 2.12 -22.11
CA ILE A 178 4.40 0.95 -21.82
C ILE A 178 3.74 0.05 -20.77
N ASP A 179 3.15 0.62 -19.72
CA ASP A 179 2.52 -0.15 -18.64
C ASP A 179 1.29 -0.92 -19.14
N ALA A 180 0.43 -0.26 -19.93
CA ALA A 180 -0.74 -0.89 -20.55
C ALA A 180 -0.36 -1.98 -21.56
N GLU A 181 0.74 -1.78 -22.30
CA GLU A 181 1.24 -2.79 -23.25
C GLU A 181 1.83 -4.01 -22.54
N LEU A 182 2.66 -3.80 -21.51
CA LEU A 182 3.38 -4.90 -20.86
C LEU A 182 2.56 -5.63 -19.79
N LYS A 183 1.56 -4.97 -19.18
CA LYS A 183 0.66 -5.53 -18.15
C LYS A 183 1.41 -6.30 -17.04
N GLN A 184 2.50 -5.71 -16.58
CA GLN A 184 3.34 -6.32 -15.54
C GLN A 184 2.74 -6.11 -14.16
N VAL A 185 3.05 -7.02 -13.24
CA VAL A 185 2.57 -6.92 -11.85
C VAL A 185 3.35 -5.85 -11.07
N ALA A 186 4.64 -5.68 -11.36
CA ALA A 186 5.48 -4.66 -10.76
C ALA A 186 6.08 -3.75 -11.86
N PRO A 187 6.36 -2.47 -11.55
CA PRO A 187 5.90 -1.79 -10.35
C PRO A 187 4.37 -1.61 -10.34
N ASN A 188 3.80 -1.37 -9.16
CA ASN A 188 2.52 -0.68 -9.08
C ASN A 188 2.69 0.74 -9.62
N LEU A 189 1.64 1.30 -10.20
CA LEU A 189 1.66 2.65 -10.76
C LEU A 189 0.57 3.49 -10.13
N THR A 190 0.94 4.66 -9.62
CA THR A 190 0.01 5.72 -9.22
C THR A 190 0.16 6.92 -10.13
N PHE A 191 -0.97 7.40 -10.66
CA PHE A 191 -1.08 8.69 -11.30
C PHE A 191 -1.63 9.70 -10.28
N VAL A 192 -0.90 10.79 -10.06
CA VAL A 192 -1.37 11.89 -9.23
C VAL A 192 -2.24 12.80 -10.09
N TYR A 193 -3.48 13.03 -9.70
CA TYR A 193 -4.44 13.87 -10.41
C TYR A 193 -4.58 15.23 -9.74
N HIS A 194 -4.45 16.30 -10.52
CA HIS A 194 -4.72 17.66 -10.06
C HIS A 194 -5.64 18.38 -11.07
N PRO A 195 -6.81 18.90 -10.64
CA PRO A 195 -7.85 19.36 -11.56
C PRO A 195 -7.45 20.54 -12.46
N GLN A 196 -6.47 21.34 -12.05
CA GLN A 196 -5.98 22.49 -12.85
C GLN A 196 -4.71 22.19 -13.66
N ARG A 197 -4.03 21.07 -13.38
CA ARG A 197 -2.72 20.74 -13.99
C ARG A 197 -2.81 19.55 -14.93
N THR A 198 -3.72 18.61 -14.64
CA THR A 198 -3.96 17.44 -15.47
C THR A 198 -4.96 17.79 -16.58
N PRO A 199 -4.53 17.86 -17.86
CA PRO A 199 -5.44 18.10 -18.97
C PRO A 199 -6.33 16.87 -19.22
N GLU A 200 -7.56 17.10 -19.67
CA GLU A 200 -8.54 16.02 -19.88
C GLU A 200 -8.06 14.90 -20.82
N PRO A 201 -7.33 15.17 -21.93
CA PRO A 201 -6.77 14.10 -22.75
C PRO A 201 -5.74 13.21 -22.05
N LEU A 202 -5.01 13.74 -21.05
CA LEU A 202 -4.12 12.90 -20.23
C LEU A 202 -4.94 12.04 -19.28
N PHE A 203 -5.92 12.66 -18.63
CA PHE A 203 -6.75 11.94 -17.69
C PHE A 203 -7.58 10.84 -18.35
N LEU A 204 -8.07 11.08 -19.57
CA LEU A 204 -8.75 10.05 -20.35
C LEU A 204 -7.82 8.86 -20.65
N GLN A 205 -6.56 9.09 -21.05
CA GLN A 205 -5.59 8.01 -21.26
C GLN A 205 -5.34 7.22 -19.96
N VAL A 206 -5.24 7.90 -18.81
CA VAL A 206 -5.11 7.24 -17.50
C VAL A 206 -6.30 6.30 -17.24
N ILE A 207 -7.51 6.72 -17.58
CA ILE A 207 -8.73 5.92 -17.41
C ILE A 207 -8.77 4.75 -18.43
N GLU A 208 -8.41 4.98 -19.68
CA GLU A 208 -8.29 3.94 -20.71
C GLU A 208 -7.27 2.86 -20.29
N ASN A 209 -6.15 3.27 -19.69
CA ASN A 209 -5.18 2.37 -19.10
C ASN A 209 -5.79 1.49 -18.00
N ILE A 210 -6.62 2.05 -17.12
CA ILE A 210 -7.33 1.28 -16.08
C ILE A 210 -8.28 0.28 -16.74
N CYS A 211 -8.98 0.67 -17.80
CA CYS A 211 -9.82 -0.23 -18.56
C CYS A 211 -9.01 -1.40 -19.15
N GLU A 212 -7.82 -1.13 -19.68
CA GLU A 212 -6.98 -2.11 -20.39
C GLU A 212 -6.17 -3.04 -19.47
N CYS A 213 -5.69 -2.53 -18.33
CA CYS A 213 -4.76 -3.25 -17.45
C CYS A 213 -4.97 -3.01 -15.94
N SER A 214 -6.08 -2.37 -15.54
CA SER A 214 -6.42 -2.08 -14.14
C SER A 214 -5.37 -1.26 -13.38
N LYS A 215 -4.49 -0.56 -14.11
CA LYS A 215 -3.55 0.45 -13.62
C LYS A 215 -3.68 1.72 -14.45
N PRO A 216 -3.36 2.90 -13.90
CA PRO A 216 -2.81 3.12 -12.56
C PRO A 216 -3.88 3.22 -11.47
N HIS A 217 -3.43 3.26 -10.21
CA HIS A 217 -4.20 3.86 -9.13
C HIS A 217 -4.18 5.39 -9.28
N ILE A 218 -5.23 6.10 -8.84
CA ILE A 218 -5.29 7.56 -8.99
C ILE A 218 -5.33 8.22 -7.61
N ALA A 219 -4.35 9.07 -7.31
CA ALA A 219 -4.27 9.82 -6.06
C ALA A 219 -4.71 11.29 -6.28
N ASN A 220 -5.47 11.83 -5.34
CA ASN A 220 -6.00 13.20 -5.39
C ASN A 220 -4.98 14.21 -4.82
N ASP A 221 -4.26 14.91 -5.71
CA ASP A 221 -3.16 15.81 -5.33
C ASP A 221 -3.59 16.89 -4.35
N ILE A 222 -4.79 17.45 -4.50
CA ILE A 222 -5.29 18.54 -3.65
C ILE A 222 -5.32 18.10 -2.17
N ILE A 223 -5.80 16.89 -1.91
CA ILE A 223 -5.94 16.39 -0.53
C ILE A 223 -4.59 15.92 0.02
N HIS A 224 -3.77 15.26 -0.80
CA HIS A 224 -2.47 14.75 -0.35
C HIS A 224 -1.47 15.89 -0.13
N SER A 225 -1.27 16.78 -1.10
CA SER A 225 -0.32 17.90 -0.98
C SER A 225 -0.62 18.79 0.23
N ALA A 226 -1.90 18.98 0.58
CA ALA A 226 -2.30 19.74 1.77
C ALA A 226 -1.83 19.13 3.11
N ALA A 227 -1.53 17.82 3.15
CA ALA A 227 -1.06 17.15 4.36
C ALA A 227 0.46 17.27 4.58
N PHE A 228 1.23 17.59 3.52
CA PHE A 228 2.69 17.61 3.54
C PHE A 228 3.25 19.01 3.26
N ASP A 229 4.56 19.17 3.42
CA ASP A 229 5.23 20.43 3.12
C ASP A 229 5.67 20.48 1.64
N GLY A 230 6.39 21.55 1.28
CA GLY A 230 6.80 21.80 -0.11
C GLY A 230 7.79 20.78 -0.70
N LEU A 231 8.42 19.92 0.12
CA LEU A 231 9.23 18.82 -0.39
C LEU A 231 8.35 17.66 -0.92
N GLY A 232 7.07 17.65 -0.54
CA GLY A 232 6.06 16.77 -1.09
C GLY A 232 5.97 15.40 -0.41
N TYR A 233 5.23 14.52 -1.07
CA TYR A 233 4.87 13.19 -0.61
C TYR A 233 5.04 12.18 -1.74
N GLY A 234 5.07 10.89 -1.42
CA GLY A 234 4.97 9.81 -2.39
C GLY A 234 3.87 8.83 -1.99
N ILE A 235 3.32 8.14 -2.98
CA ILE A 235 2.38 7.03 -2.80
C ILE A 235 3.14 5.72 -2.94
N VAL A 236 3.14 4.91 -1.89
CA VAL A 236 3.97 3.69 -1.80
C VAL A 236 3.19 2.46 -1.37
N SER A 237 3.65 1.27 -1.79
CA SER A 237 3.08 0.00 -1.33
C SER A 237 1.55 -0.02 -1.55
N CYS A 238 0.75 -0.36 -0.53
CA CYS A 238 -0.72 -0.36 -0.53
C CYS A 238 -1.36 1.06 -0.48
N TYR A 239 -0.84 1.98 -1.29
CA TYR A 239 -1.33 3.37 -1.39
C TYR A 239 -1.12 4.17 -0.09
N ASN A 240 0.05 4.03 0.51
CA ASN A 240 0.43 4.84 1.66
C ASN A 240 0.96 6.19 1.17
N SER A 241 0.44 7.28 1.71
CA SER A 241 0.94 8.63 1.46
C SER A 241 1.93 9.01 2.57
N LEU A 242 3.19 9.21 2.19
CA LEU A 242 4.29 9.45 3.11
C LEU A 242 5.20 10.58 2.60
N PRO A 243 5.89 11.30 3.49
CA PRO A 243 6.78 12.40 3.08
C PRO A 243 7.97 11.88 2.26
N VAL A 244 8.30 12.59 1.17
CA VAL A 244 9.56 12.40 0.42
C VAL A 244 10.74 12.84 1.27
N ALA A 245 11.93 12.29 1.00
CA ALA A 245 13.13 12.36 1.83
C ALA A 245 12.91 11.81 3.25
N GLY A 246 12.01 10.85 3.39
CA GLY A 246 11.57 10.32 4.67
C GLY A 246 10.95 8.94 4.51
N GLY A 247 9.84 8.72 5.21
CA GLY A 247 8.99 7.55 4.97
C GLY A 247 8.28 7.03 6.21
N GLY A 248 8.00 5.73 6.22
CA GLY A 248 7.28 5.04 7.28
C GLY A 248 8.25 4.31 8.19
N SER A 249 8.34 4.70 9.48
CA SER A 249 9.25 4.02 10.42
C SER A 249 8.75 2.62 10.77
N THR A 250 7.48 2.49 11.12
CA THR A 250 6.80 1.23 11.45
C THR A 250 5.30 1.34 11.14
N LEU A 251 4.63 0.21 10.94
CA LEU A 251 3.17 0.12 10.90
C LEU A 251 2.71 -0.88 11.96
N VAL A 252 1.96 -0.39 12.92
CA VAL A 252 1.21 -1.22 13.87
C VAL A 252 -0.26 -1.01 13.57
N ARG A 253 -1.08 -2.07 13.61
CA ARG A 253 -2.51 -1.96 13.35
C ARG A 253 -3.39 -2.57 14.44
N LEU A 254 -4.55 -1.96 14.64
CA LEU A 254 -5.60 -2.42 15.54
C LEU A 254 -6.68 -3.19 14.78
N ASN A 255 -7.06 -4.35 15.33
CA ASN A 255 -8.18 -5.15 14.87
C ASN A 255 -9.47 -4.66 15.54
N LEU A 256 -10.24 -3.83 14.83
CA LEU A 256 -11.46 -3.22 15.39
C LEU A 256 -12.52 -4.28 15.74
N ARG A 257 -12.57 -5.40 15.01
CA ARG A 257 -13.45 -6.53 15.32
C ARG A 257 -13.17 -7.11 16.69
N GLU A 258 -11.90 -7.32 17.03
CA GLU A 258 -11.50 -7.87 18.33
C GLU A 258 -11.76 -6.91 19.49
N VAL A 259 -11.67 -5.59 19.25
CA VAL A 259 -12.09 -4.57 20.22
C VAL A 259 -13.61 -4.61 20.42
N ALA A 260 -14.38 -4.70 19.34
CA ALA A 260 -15.84 -4.81 19.39
C ALA A 260 -16.30 -6.06 20.15
N LEU A 261 -15.66 -7.22 19.93
CA LEU A 261 -15.94 -8.45 20.66
C LEU A 261 -15.76 -8.30 22.18
N ARG A 262 -14.76 -7.52 22.61
CA ARG A 262 -14.45 -7.24 24.03
C ARG A 262 -15.29 -6.13 24.65
N SER A 263 -16.08 -5.42 23.84
CA SER A 263 -16.94 -4.33 24.31
C SER A 263 -18.30 -4.85 24.74
N GLN A 264 -18.97 -4.20 25.70
CA GLN A 264 -20.32 -4.59 26.09
C GLN A 264 -21.39 -4.13 25.08
N ASN A 265 -21.20 -2.95 24.49
CA ASN A 265 -22.10 -2.25 23.57
C ASN A 265 -21.31 -1.12 22.88
N ALA A 266 -21.94 -0.33 22.00
CA ALA A 266 -21.26 0.77 21.31
C ALA A 266 -20.71 1.83 22.27
N ALA A 267 -21.41 2.12 23.38
CA ALA A 267 -20.94 3.11 24.36
C ALA A 267 -19.65 2.66 25.07
N ASP A 268 -19.58 1.40 25.50
CA ASP A 268 -18.36 0.82 26.10
C ASP A 268 -17.20 0.74 25.09
N PHE A 269 -17.50 0.40 23.82
CA PHE A 269 -16.50 0.44 22.75
C PHE A 269 -15.88 1.82 22.60
N LEU A 270 -16.72 2.84 22.40
CA LEU A 270 -16.27 4.20 22.11
C LEU A 270 -15.58 4.84 23.33
N THR A 271 -16.10 4.63 24.54
CA THR A 271 -15.61 5.38 25.72
C THR A 271 -14.53 4.67 26.53
N VAL A 272 -14.42 3.34 26.41
CA VAL A 272 -13.51 2.52 27.23
C VAL A 272 -12.56 1.70 26.37
N GLN A 273 -13.08 0.76 25.58
CA GLN A 273 -12.23 -0.26 24.94
C GLN A 273 -11.37 0.31 23.83
N LEU A 274 -11.93 1.16 22.96
CA LEU A 274 -11.19 1.74 21.84
C LEU A 274 -9.99 2.54 22.35
N LYS A 275 -10.21 3.42 23.34
CA LYS A 275 -9.14 4.21 23.96
C LYS A 275 -8.04 3.33 24.54
N LYS A 276 -8.39 2.33 25.33
CA LYS A 276 -7.44 1.38 25.94
C LYS A 276 -6.52 0.75 24.88
N TYR A 277 -7.09 0.23 23.80
CA TYR A 277 -6.29 -0.44 22.78
C TYR A 277 -5.52 0.54 21.88
N CYS A 278 -6.01 1.77 21.70
CA CYS A 278 -5.24 2.82 21.04
C CYS A 278 -3.99 3.21 21.84
N GLU A 279 -4.09 3.28 23.17
CA GLU A 279 -2.94 3.54 24.06
C GLU A 279 -1.89 2.42 23.96
N LEU A 280 -2.32 1.15 23.94
CA LEU A 280 -1.41 0.01 23.77
C LEU A 280 -0.75 -0.01 22.38
N GLN A 281 -1.49 0.33 21.32
CA GLN A 281 -0.90 0.47 19.99
C GLN A 281 0.14 1.58 19.94
N MET A 282 -0.10 2.71 20.63
CA MET A 282 0.87 3.80 20.71
C MET A 282 2.12 3.42 21.51
N GLU A 283 1.96 2.66 22.60
CA GLU A 283 3.08 2.08 23.34
C GLU A 283 4.00 1.25 22.41
N LEU A 284 3.41 0.41 21.57
CA LEU A 284 4.19 -0.40 20.62
C LEU A 284 4.86 0.46 19.55
N ILE A 285 4.16 1.44 19.00
CA ILE A 285 4.70 2.39 18.01
C ILE A 285 5.94 3.09 18.58
N GLU A 286 5.86 3.63 19.79
CA GLU A 286 6.97 4.33 20.44
C GLU A 286 8.13 3.37 20.76
N THR A 287 7.83 2.17 21.25
CA THR A 287 8.84 1.15 21.56
C THR A 287 9.65 0.77 20.32
N ARG A 288 8.95 0.47 19.22
CA ARG A 288 9.57 0.08 17.95
C ARG A 288 10.33 1.24 17.30
N SER A 289 9.75 2.44 17.32
CA SER A 289 10.39 3.64 16.77
C SER A 289 11.63 4.01 17.57
N ALA A 290 11.58 3.99 18.90
CA ALA A 290 12.75 4.25 19.74
C ALA A 290 13.89 3.28 19.43
N PHE A 291 13.61 1.98 19.30
CA PHE A 291 14.63 1.02 18.92
C PHE A 291 15.21 1.31 17.52
N LEU A 292 14.37 1.59 16.52
CA LEU A 292 14.85 1.92 15.18
C LEU A 292 15.74 3.17 15.18
N PHE A 293 15.37 4.22 15.91
CA PHE A 293 16.09 5.49 15.92
C PHE A 293 17.35 5.50 16.80
N GLU A 294 17.37 4.74 17.89
CA GLU A 294 18.43 4.79 18.91
C GLU A 294 19.25 3.50 18.96
N GLY A 295 18.61 2.35 18.83
CA GLY A 295 19.24 1.03 19.04
C GLY A 295 19.76 0.37 17.75
N SER A 296 19.04 0.53 16.64
CA SER A 296 19.40 -0.15 15.38
C SER A 296 20.59 0.47 14.65
N ASN A 297 20.89 1.74 14.94
CA ASN A 297 21.86 2.58 14.24
C ASN A 297 21.57 2.85 12.75
N PHE A 298 20.36 2.57 12.27
CA PHE A 298 19.99 2.79 10.86
C PHE A 298 20.26 4.24 10.42
N PHE A 299 19.73 5.22 11.14
CA PHE A 299 19.86 6.63 10.76
C PHE A 299 21.27 7.20 10.98
N GLN A 300 22.05 6.58 11.86
CA GLN A 300 23.42 7.00 12.19
C GLN A 300 24.45 6.49 11.18
N THR A 301 24.14 5.42 10.45
CA THR A 301 25.10 4.72 9.57
C THR A 301 24.68 4.68 8.10
N SER A 302 23.43 5.00 7.80
CA SER A 302 22.92 4.96 6.43
C SER A 302 23.54 6.07 5.57
N PHE A 303 24.16 5.68 4.46
CA PHE A 303 24.67 6.63 3.46
C PHE A 303 23.54 7.52 2.90
N LEU A 304 22.30 7.02 2.85
CA LEU A 304 21.14 7.81 2.44
C LEU A 304 20.93 9.03 3.35
N VAL A 305 21.25 8.90 4.64
CA VAL A 305 21.22 10.04 5.60
C VAL A 305 22.45 10.91 5.40
N HIS A 306 23.64 10.32 5.30
CA HIS A 306 24.90 11.08 5.14
C HIS A 306 24.93 11.93 3.87
N GLU A 307 24.38 11.43 2.77
CA GLU A 307 24.24 12.15 1.49
C GLU A 307 22.97 13.02 1.44
N GLY A 308 22.18 13.03 2.52
CA GLY A 308 20.97 13.83 2.68
C GLY A 308 19.87 13.49 1.68
N LEU A 309 19.78 12.24 1.25
CA LEU A 309 18.68 11.72 0.43
C LEU A 309 17.44 11.41 1.28
N ILE A 310 17.65 11.13 2.57
CA ILE A 310 16.59 11.00 3.57
C ILE A 310 16.96 11.73 4.86
N GLU A 311 15.93 12.12 5.62
CA GLU A 311 16.04 12.86 6.85
C GLU A 311 15.25 12.15 7.97
N PRO A 312 15.86 11.81 9.12
CA PRO A 312 15.17 11.08 10.20
C PRO A 312 13.89 11.78 10.69
N GLN A 313 13.87 13.11 10.76
CA GLN A 313 12.70 13.91 11.15
C GLN A 313 11.53 13.83 10.18
N ARG A 314 11.75 13.30 8.97
CA ARG A 314 10.71 13.09 7.96
C ARG A 314 10.17 11.66 7.99
N PHE A 315 10.59 10.82 8.93
CA PHE A 315 9.95 9.52 9.12
C PHE A 315 8.76 9.64 10.06
N THR A 316 7.71 8.87 9.79
CA THR A 316 6.51 8.81 10.62
C THR A 316 6.10 7.37 10.89
N PRO A 317 5.69 7.03 12.12
CA PRO A 317 5.01 5.78 12.35
C PRO A 317 3.59 5.87 11.81
N MET A 318 3.06 4.74 11.35
CA MET A 318 1.69 4.63 10.90
C MET A 318 0.85 3.90 11.95
N PHE A 319 -0.26 4.52 12.32
CA PHE A 319 -1.28 3.99 13.20
C PHE A 319 -2.37 3.34 12.34
N GLY A 320 -2.27 2.03 12.14
CA GLY A 320 -3.17 1.25 11.30
C GLY A 320 -4.45 0.82 12.01
N ILE A 321 -5.52 0.63 11.25
CA ILE A 321 -6.72 -0.11 11.64
C ILE A 321 -7.18 -1.06 10.54
N TYR A 322 -7.99 -2.06 10.89
CA TYR A 322 -8.76 -2.89 9.96
C TYR A 322 -9.98 -3.51 10.66
N GLY A 323 -10.90 -4.08 9.87
CA GLY A 323 -12.10 -4.76 10.40
C GLY A 323 -13.19 -3.81 10.87
N LEU A 324 -13.30 -2.62 10.28
CA LEU A 324 -14.33 -1.63 10.67
C LEU A 324 -15.75 -2.15 10.45
N ALA A 325 -16.00 -2.81 9.31
CA ALA A 325 -17.31 -3.35 8.97
C ALA A 325 -17.78 -4.36 10.03
N GLU A 326 -16.91 -5.29 10.41
CA GLU A 326 -17.24 -6.29 11.43
C GLU A 326 -17.40 -5.67 12.82
N ALA A 327 -16.57 -4.69 13.16
CA ALA A 327 -16.71 -3.97 14.43
C ALA A 327 -18.08 -3.30 14.54
N VAL A 328 -18.49 -2.56 13.51
CA VAL A 328 -19.79 -1.88 13.47
C VAL A 328 -20.92 -2.90 13.58
N ASN A 329 -20.90 -3.97 12.79
CA ASN A 329 -21.95 -5.00 12.81
C ASN A 329 -22.13 -5.63 14.20
N ILE A 330 -21.01 -5.98 14.86
CA ILE A 330 -21.03 -6.55 16.23
C ILE A 330 -21.63 -5.56 17.23
N LEU A 331 -21.31 -4.27 17.11
CA LEU A 331 -21.81 -3.25 18.03
C LEU A 331 -23.30 -2.99 17.83
N MET A 332 -23.78 -2.95 16.58
CA MET A 332 -25.23 -2.84 16.30
C MET A 332 -26.00 -4.01 16.91
N GLU A 333 -25.48 -5.24 16.80
CA GLU A 333 -26.07 -6.43 17.44
C GLU A 333 -26.11 -6.30 18.97
N LYS A 334 -25.00 -5.89 19.58
CA LYS A 334 -24.91 -5.70 21.05
C LYS A 334 -25.85 -4.61 21.58
N ASP A 335 -26.12 -3.60 20.78
CA ASP A 335 -27.07 -2.53 21.09
C ASP A 335 -28.53 -2.94 20.80
N GLY A 336 -28.76 -4.11 20.19
CA GLY A 336 -30.08 -4.57 19.77
C GLY A 336 -30.67 -3.78 18.59
N ILE A 337 -29.83 -3.07 17.83
CA ILE A 337 -30.23 -2.24 16.69
C ILE A 337 -30.11 -3.07 15.40
N GLN A 338 -31.20 -3.15 14.64
CA GLN A 338 -31.18 -3.80 13.32
C GLN A 338 -30.46 -2.90 12.31
N GLY A 339 -29.25 -3.27 11.93
CA GLY A 339 -28.45 -2.57 10.93
C GLY A 339 -27.07 -3.21 10.77
N HIS A 340 -26.50 -3.12 9.56
CA HIS A 340 -25.14 -3.55 9.25
C HIS A 340 -24.45 -2.49 8.39
N TYR A 341 -23.12 -2.51 8.29
CA TYR A 341 -22.33 -1.56 7.53
C TYR A 341 -22.61 -1.69 6.02
N ALA A 342 -23.51 -0.85 5.51
CA ALA A 342 -24.02 -0.84 4.15
C ALA A 342 -24.58 0.55 3.80
N PRO A 343 -24.82 0.86 2.52
CA PRO A 343 -25.47 2.11 2.11
C PRO A 343 -26.80 2.34 2.81
N ASP A 344 -27.11 3.60 3.12
CA ASP A 344 -28.37 4.04 3.75
C ASP A 344 -28.73 3.33 5.07
N SER A 345 -27.75 2.66 5.69
CA SER A 345 -27.94 1.91 6.93
C SER A 345 -27.87 2.83 8.16
N PRO A 346 -28.66 2.54 9.23
CA PRO A 346 -28.52 3.22 10.52
C PRO A 346 -27.15 2.95 11.19
N ALA A 347 -26.32 2.05 10.65
CA ALA A 347 -24.98 1.75 11.13
C ALA A 347 -23.90 2.76 10.72
N LEU A 348 -24.14 3.54 9.65
CA LEU A 348 -23.14 4.46 9.10
C LEU A 348 -22.70 5.56 10.08
N PRO A 349 -23.59 6.19 10.87
CA PRO A 349 -23.17 7.16 11.88
C PRO A 349 -22.13 6.59 12.87
N LEU A 350 -22.32 5.35 13.33
CA LEU A 350 -21.36 4.68 14.22
C LEU A 350 -20.03 4.45 13.51
N ALA A 351 -20.04 3.97 12.26
CA ALA A 351 -18.81 3.75 11.50
C ALA A 351 -17.99 5.03 11.30
N TYR A 352 -18.65 6.15 11.00
CA TYR A 352 -18.01 7.45 10.84
C TYR A 352 -17.47 7.98 12.18
N GLN A 353 -18.24 7.83 13.26
CA GLN A 353 -17.81 8.21 14.60
C GLN A 353 -16.54 7.46 15.04
N ILE A 354 -16.43 6.17 14.72
CA ILE A 354 -15.21 5.39 15.03
C ILE A 354 -14.00 5.97 14.28
N SER A 355 -14.15 6.31 12.99
CA SER A 355 -13.05 6.89 12.21
C SER A 355 -12.64 8.28 12.70
N GLU A 356 -13.62 9.10 13.10
CA GLU A 356 -13.38 10.41 13.70
C GLU A 356 -12.63 10.31 15.02
N GLN A 357 -13.09 9.44 15.92
CA GLN A 357 -12.47 9.28 17.22
C GLN A 357 -11.03 8.72 17.12
N LEU A 358 -10.77 7.83 16.18
CA LEU A 358 -9.42 7.36 15.87
C LEU A 358 -8.52 8.50 15.37
N ALA A 359 -9.04 9.36 14.49
CA ALA A 359 -8.29 10.51 13.99
C ALA A 359 -7.98 11.50 15.11
N ASP A 360 -8.97 11.83 15.95
CA ASP A 360 -8.81 12.71 17.10
C ASP A 360 -7.76 12.16 18.07
N PHE A 361 -7.80 10.87 18.38
CA PHE A 361 -6.81 10.23 19.24
C PHE A 361 -5.40 10.34 18.67
N VAL A 362 -5.22 9.99 17.39
CA VAL A 362 -3.89 10.02 16.73
C VAL A 362 -3.37 11.46 16.59
N GLU A 363 -4.24 12.42 16.28
CA GLU A 363 -3.84 13.82 16.13
C GLU A 363 -3.43 14.47 17.47
N THR A 364 -4.08 14.08 18.56
CA THR A 364 -3.84 14.64 19.90
C THR A 364 -2.80 13.89 20.72
N THR A 365 -2.36 12.72 20.26
CA THR A 365 -1.35 11.91 20.95
C THR A 365 0.01 12.05 20.23
N PRO A 366 0.96 12.83 20.80
CA PRO A 366 2.25 13.02 20.17
C PRO A 366 3.10 11.76 20.25
N VAL A 367 4.01 11.62 19.29
CA VAL A 367 5.09 10.62 19.32
C VAL A 367 6.45 11.30 19.27
N LYS A 368 7.46 10.69 19.93
CA LYS A 368 8.84 11.20 19.97
C LYS A 368 9.46 11.23 18.57
N TYR A 369 9.32 10.13 17.83
CA TYR A 369 9.93 9.91 16.52
C TYR A 369 8.88 9.84 15.42
N GLY A 370 8.30 10.99 15.07
CA GLY A 370 7.36 11.11 13.96
C GLY A 370 7.45 12.47 13.29
N TYR A 371 7.13 12.50 11.99
CA TYR A 371 7.02 13.74 11.23
C TYR A 371 6.00 14.65 11.90
N LYS A 372 6.42 15.88 12.24
CA LYS A 372 5.64 16.83 13.08
C LYS A 372 5.23 16.26 14.44
N ASN A 373 6.03 15.34 15.01
CA ASN A 373 5.79 14.66 16.29
C ASN A 373 4.45 13.91 16.34
N ARG A 374 4.00 13.37 15.21
CA ARG A 374 2.72 12.67 15.10
C ARG A 374 2.91 11.31 14.42
N ALA A 375 2.11 10.34 14.85
CA ALA A 375 1.80 9.18 14.01
C ALA A 375 0.79 9.60 12.94
N MET A 376 0.65 8.80 11.88
CA MET A 376 -0.35 9.03 10.85
C MET A 376 -1.38 7.90 10.82
N LEU A 377 -2.67 8.26 10.83
CA LEU A 377 -3.76 7.28 10.80
C LEU A 377 -3.86 6.62 9.41
N HIS A 378 -4.00 5.29 9.39
CA HIS A 378 -3.99 4.47 8.18
C HIS A 378 -5.10 3.40 8.22
N ALA A 379 -5.90 3.30 7.16
CA ALA A 379 -6.85 2.21 6.96
C ALA A 379 -6.14 1.09 6.18
N GLN A 380 -5.64 0.09 6.89
CA GLN A 380 -4.75 -0.92 6.31
C GLN A 380 -5.50 -1.83 5.35
N SER A 381 -4.94 -2.00 4.15
CA SER A 381 -5.62 -2.67 3.02
C SER A 381 -5.78 -4.19 3.13
N GLY A 382 -5.53 -4.80 4.30
CA GLY A 382 -5.60 -6.23 4.54
C GLY A 382 -4.31 -6.97 4.19
N ILE A 383 -4.03 -8.06 4.90
CA ILE A 383 -3.00 -9.06 4.59
C ILE A 383 -3.62 -10.45 4.56
N SER A 384 -2.91 -11.42 4.01
CA SER A 384 -3.42 -12.78 3.80
C SER A 384 -3.73 -13.56 5.09
N SER A 385 -3.26 -13.11 6.25
CA SER A 385 -3.62 -13.69 7.55
C SER A 385 -4.91 -13.12 8.15
N ASP A 386 -5.54 -12.14 7.51
CA ASP A 386 -6.75 -11.50 8.02
C ASP A 386 -7.96 -12.37 7.71
N THR A 387 -8.31 -13.25 8.65
CA THR A 387 -9.47 -14.15 8.55
C THR A 387 -10.70 -13.53 9.19
N GLY A 388 -11.83 -13.52 8.48
CA GLY A 388 -13.11 -13.06 9.02
C GLY A 388 -13.19 -11.55 9.31
N THR A 389 -12.36 -10.75 8.63
CA THR A 389 -12.36 -9.29 8.71
C THR A 389 -12.23 -8.67 7.33
N THR A 390 -12.84 -7.52 7.14
CA THR A 390 -12.74 -6.71 5.94
C THR A 390 -11.59 -5.71 6.06
N PRO A 391 -10.79 -5.49 4.99
CA PRO A 391 -9.72 -4.50 4.99
C PRO A 391 -10.15 -3.09 5.37
N GLY A 392 -9.38 -2.45 6.26
CA GLY A 392 -9.53 -1.04 6.60
C GLY A 392 -10.97 -0.66 6.95
N ALA A 393 -11.53 0.24 6.13
CA ALA A 393 -12.89 0.74 6.20
C ALA A 393 -13.74 0.38 4.97
N ARG A 394 -13.37 -0.69 4.24
CA ARG A 394 -14.08 -1.10 3.03
C ARG A 394 -15.41 -1.76 3.35
N ILE A 395 -16.31 -1.79 2.36
CA ILE A 395 -17.50 -2.65 2.39
C ILE A 395 -17.06 -4.11 2.20
N PRO A 396 -17.63 -5.09 2.94
CA PRO A 396 -17.28 -6.50 2.80
C PRO A 396 -17.39 -7.02 1.36
N TYR A 397 -16.47 -7.91 0.98
CA TYR A 397 -16.48 -8.50 -0.36
C TYR A 397 -17.77 -9.28 -0.61
N GLY A 398 -18.40 -9.00 -1.75
CA GLY A 398 -19.67 -9.63 -2.13
C GLY A 398 -20.92 -8.92 -1.60
N GLU A 399 -20.76 -7.96 -0.69
CA GLU A 399 -21.83 -7.07 -0.19
C GLU A 399 -21.77 -5.67 -0.82
N GLU A 400 -20.82 -5.44 -1.72
CA GLU A 400 -20.60 -4.15 -2.36
C GLU A 400 -21.81 -3.74 -3.22
N PRO A 401 -22.38 -2.53 -3.03
CA PRO A 401 -23.50 -2.02 -3.81
C PRO A 401 -23.01 -1.51 -5.18
N ASP A 402 -23.90 -0.86 -5.95
CA ASP A 402 -23.53 -0.15 -7.16
C ASP A 402 -22.38 0.86 -6.91
N PRO A 403 -21.58 1.21 -7.93
CA PRO A 403 -20.38 2.01 -7.73
C PRO A 403 -20.61 3.38 -7.10
N VAL A 404 -21.77 4.02 -7.32
CA VAL A 404 -22.08 5.35 -6.77
C VAL A 404 -22.42 5.23 -5.29
N SER A 405 -23.33 4.32 -4.92
CA SER A 405 -23.68 4.08 -3.51
C SER A 405 -22.48 3.59 -2.71
N HIS A 406 -21.60 2.80 -3.33
CA HIS A 406 -20.33 2.39 -2.75
C HIS A 406 -19.48 3.62 -2.40
N ILE A 407 -19.21 4.50 -3.37
CA ILE A 407 -18.41 5.71 -3.15
C ILE A 407 -19.01 6.58 -2.05
N GLN A 408 -20.33 6.80 -2.07
CA GLN A 408 -21.02 7.62 -1.07
C GLN A 408 -20.91 7.05 0.35
N THR A 409 -20.84 5.72 0.47
CA THR A 409 -20.68 5.02 1.74
C THR A 409 -19.24 5.14 2.29
N VAL A 410 -18.23 5.00 1.43
CA VAL A 410 -16.84 4.94 1.90
C VAL A 410 -16.15 6.31 1.95
N ALA A 411 -16.52 7.24 1.06
CA ALA A 411 -15.88 8.56 0.95
C ALA A 411 -15.81 9.37 2.27
N PRO A 412 -16.83 9.36 3.16
CA PRO A 412 -16.74 10.10 4.42
C PRO A 412 -15.60 9.65 5.34
N HIS A 413 -15.14 8.40 5.24
CA HIS A 413 -13.98 7.93 5.98
C HIS A 413 -12.68 8.59 5.50
N HIS A 414 -12.57 8.92 4.21
CA HIS A 414 -11.28 9.26 3.59
C HIS A 414 -10.61 10.47 4.23
N LYS A 415 -11.36 11.48 4.68
CA LYS A 415 -10.78 12.68 5.30
C LYS A 415 -9.91 12.37 6.53
N TYR A 416 -10.21 11.31 7.27
CA TYR A 416 -9.56 10.95 8.54
C TYR A 416 -8.21 10.22 8.37
N TYR A 417 -8.05 9.39 7.32
CA TYR A 417 -6.88 8.50 7.18
C TYR A 417 -5.76 9.12 6.34
N LEU A 418 -5.00 10.03 6.95
CA LEU A 418 -3.97 10.83 6.26
C LEU A 418 -2.88 10.01 5.57
N SER A 419 -2.39 8.94 6.21
CA SER A 419 -1.31 8.12 5.62
C SER A 419 -1.78 7.07 4.63
N GLY A 420 -3.09 6.89 4.44
CA GLY A 420 -3.60 6.04 3.37
C GLY A 420 -4.93 5.37 3.74
N ILE A 421 -5.81 5.32 2.75
CA ILE A 421 -7.09 4.62 2.75
C ILE A 421 -7.47 4.41 1.29
N SER A 422 -7.75 3.17 0.94
CA SER A 422 -8.05 2.79 -0.43
C SER A 422 -9.31 1.94 -0.50
N ASP A 423 -10.05 2.11 -1.58
CA ASP A 423 -11.08 1.19 -2.03
C ASP A 423 -10.78 0.70 -3.45
N ILE A 424 -11.36 -0.43 -3.83
CA ILE A 424 -11.20 -1.08 -5.13
C ILE A 424 -12.58 -1.40 -5.70
N LEU A 425 -12.99 -0.60 -6.68
CA LEU A 425 -14.20 -0.87 -7.44
C LEU A 425 -13.95 -2.00 -8.44
N THR A 426 -14.85 -2.99 -8.52
CA THR A 426 -14.83 -4.01 -9.58
C THR A 426 -15.89 -3.66 -10.60
N ILE A 427 -15.45 -3.26 -11.79
CA ILE A 427 -16.31 -2.76 -12.86
C ILE A 427 -16.47 -3.82 -13.95
N ASP A 428 -17.67 -3.89 -14.51
CA ASP A 428 -18.01 -4.73 -15.65
C ASP A 428 -17.21 -4.37 -16.92
N GLU A 429 -17.02 -5.34 -17.82
CA GLU A 429 -16.18 -5.16 -19.01
C GLU A 429 -16.72 -4.15 -20.03
N THR A 430 -18.02 -3.86 -20.00
CA THR A 430 -18.65 -2.84 -20.87
C THR A 430 -18.00 -1.46 -20.73
N ILE A 431 -17.34 -1.19 -19.59
CA ILE A 431 -16.63 0.08 -19.38
C ILE A 431 -15.51 0.33 -20.38
N LYS A 432 -14.95 -0.72 -21.00
CA LYS A 432 -13.96 -0.61 -22.07
C LYS A 432 -14.51 0.13 -23.30
N GLN A 433 -15.82 0.08 -23.52
CA GLN A 433 -16.49 0.79 -24.61
C GLN A 433 -16.90 2.23 -24.24
N ASN A 434 -16.85 2.59 -22.95
CA ASN A 434 -17.20 3.91 -22.46
C ASN A 434 -16.27 4.37 -21.30
N PRO A 435 -14.97 4.56 -21.56
CA PRO A 435 -14.03 5.03 -20.54
C PRO A 435 -14.43 6.39 -19.93
N GLN A 436 -15.20 7.21 -20.66
CA GLN A 436 -15.72 8.48 -20.14
C GLN A 436 -16.60 8.30 -18.90
N ALA A 437 -17.37 7.21 -18.80
CA ALA A 437 -18.17 6.95 -17.60
C ALA A 437 -17.29 6.73 -16.36
N LEU A 438 -16.17 6.01 -16.50
CA LEU A 438 -15.23 5.79 -15.40
C LEU A 438 -14.47 7.08 -15.04
N LEU A 439 -14.16 7.92 -16.04
CA LEU A 439 -13.58 9.24 -15.82
C LEU A 439 -14.51 10.13 -14.97
N GLN A 440 -15.81 10.16 -15.30
CA GLN A 440 -16.79 10.93 -14.54
C GLN A 440 -16.98 10.37 -13.13
N LEU A 441 -17.01 9.04 -12.97
CA LEU A 441 -17.07 8.39 -11.66
C LEU A 441 -15.88 8.78 -10.79
N CYS A 442 -14.67 8.79 -11.35
CA CYS A 442 -13.45 9.21 -10.65
C CYS A 442 -13.50 10.69 -10.25
N LYS A 443 -13.91 11.59 -11.15
CA LYS A 443 -14.11 13.02 -10.81
C LYS A 443 -15.15 13.19 -9.69
N GLY A 444 -16.25 12.43 -9.73
CA GLY A 444 -17.27 12.41 -8.69
C GLY A 444 -16.76 11.89 -7.35
N ALA A 445 -15.97 10.81 -7.35
CA ALA A 445 -15.30 10.30 -6.16
C ALA A 445 -14.43 11.37 -5.48
N PHE A 446 -13.62 12.08 -6.26
CA PHE A 446 -12.77 13.15 -5.73
C PHE A 446 -13.56 14.36 -5.25
N SER A 447 -14.68 14.73 -5.91
CA SER A 447 -15.54 15.80 -5.41
C SER A 447 -16.28 15.41 -4.12
N CYS A 448 -16.51 14.12 -3.88
CA CYS A 448 -17.00 13.57 -2.61
C CYS A 448 -15.92 13.44 -1.53
N GLY A 449 -14.67 13.84 -1.81
CA GLY A 449 -13.58 13.85 -0.82
C GLY A 449 -12.77 12.56 -0.73
N MET A 450 -12.88 11.65 -1.71
CA MET A 450 -11.96 10.51 -1.77
C MET A 450 -10.52 10.99 -2.03
N ARG A 451 -9.59 10.47 -1.22
CA ARG A 451 -8.15 10.64 -1.39
C ARG A 451 -7.63 9.92 -2.62
N GLU A 452 -8.26 8.80 -2.94
CA GLU A 452 -7.72 7.80 -3.83
C GLU A 452 -8.86 7.13 -4.60
N PHE A 453 -8.60 6.78 -5.85
CA PHE A 453 -9.56 6.09 -6.70
C PHE A 453 -8.89 4.90 -7.38
N THR A 454 -9.56 3.75 -7.30
CA THR A 454 -9.06 2.50 -7.90
C THR A 454 -10.20 1.71 -8.51
N ALA A 455 -9.97 1.17 -9.70
CA ALA A 455 -10.87 0.21 -10.31
C ALA A 455 -10.11 -0.98 -10.90
N ASN A 456 -10.73 -2.15 -10.81
CA ASN A 456 -10.44 -3.34 -11.60
C ASN A 456 -11.51 -3.47 -12.68
N VAL A 457 -11.14 -3.96 -13.86
CA VAL A 457 -12.12 -4.38 -14.86
C VAL A 457 -12.15 -5.89 -14.90
N ALA A 458 -13.35 -6.45 -14.78
CA ALA A 458 -13.50 -7.86 -14.45
C ALA A 458 -12.95 -8.85 -15.49
N SER A 459 -12.88 -8.44 -16.76
CA SER A 459 -12.29 -9.26 -17.83
C SER A 459 -10.76 -9.20 -17.91
N ASN A 460 -10.10 -8.46 -17.03
CA ASN A 460 -8.63 -8.36 -17.02
C ASN A 460 -8.01 -9.51 -16.19
N ASP A 461 -6.93 -10.10 -16.71
CA ASP A 461 -6.10 -11.07 -15.97
C ASP A 461 -5.30 -10.39 -14.85
N LEU A 462 -4.82 -9.17 -15.12
CA LEU A 462 -4.09 -8.36 -14.15
C LEU A 462 -5.09 -7.61 -13.25
N VAL A 463 -5.17 -7.99 -11.99
CA VAL A 463 -6.13 -7.45 -11.02
C VAL A 463 -5.45 -7.00 -9.75
N ARG A 464 -6.10 -6.07 -9.04
CA ARG A 464 -5.67 -5.61 -7.73
C ARG A 464 -6.43 -6.31 -6.61
N VAL A 465 -5.67 -6.85 -5.67
CA VAL A 465 -6.21 -7.65 -4.57
C VAL A 465 -6.50 -6.77 -3.36
N THR A 466 -5.52 -6.51 -2.53
CA THR A 466 -5.66 -5.70 -1.30
C THR A 466 -5.00 -4.34 -1.49
N GLY A 467 -3.75 -4.34 -1.96
CA GLY A 467 -2.99 -3.13 -2.30
C GLY A 467 -1.98 -3.30 -3.44
N TYR A 468 -1.85 -4.51 -3.98
CA TYR A 468 -0.87 -4.87 -5.02
C TYR A 468 -1.54 -5.61 -6.18
N MET A 469 -0.84 -5.69 -7.31
CA MET A 469 -1.30 -6.38 -8.51
C MET A 469 -0.91 -7.86 -8.55
N VAL A 470 -1.81 -8.70 -9.04
CA VAL A 470 -1.57 -10.11 -9.37
C VAL A 470 -2.11 -10.42 -10.75
N ARG A 471 -1.54 -11.45 -11.39
CA ARG A 471 -2.22 -12.11 -12.50
C ARG A 471 -2.96 -13.32 -11.97
N LEU A 472 -4.25 -13.43 -12.31
CA LEU A 472 -5.06 -14.59 -11.92
C LEU A 472 -4.46 -15.88 -12.51
N SER A 473 -4.00 -15.82 -13.76
CA SER A 473 -3.31 -16.91 -14.45
C SER A 473 -2.00 -17.35 -13.76
N ASP A 474 -1.28 -16.45 -13.07
CA ASP A 474 -0.09 -16.80 -12.30
C ASP A 474 -0.46 -17.53 -11.00
N ILE A 475 -1.57 -17.13 -10.34
CA ILE A 475 -2.07 -17.78 -9.12
C ILE A 475 -2.46 -19.25 -9.41
N GLU A 476 -3.10 -19.52 -10.54
CA GLU A 476 -3.50 -20.87 -10.95
C GLU A 476 -2.29 -21.82 -11.10
N LYS A 477 -1.18 -21.33 -11.65
CA LYS A 477 0.05 -22.13 -11.90
C LYS A 477 0.97 -22.26 -10.68
N TYR A 478 0.84 -21.36 -9.71
CA TYR A 478 1.75 -21.25 -8.57
C TYR A 478 1.97 -22.56 -7.82
N LYS A 479 0.92 -23.36 -7.63
CA LYS A 479 0.97 -24.60 -6.85
C LYS A 479 1.89 -25.67 -7.43
N THR A 480 2.14 -25.65 -8.73
CA THR A 480 2.96 -26.66 -9.42
C THR A 480 4.34 -26.14 -9.79
N GLU A 481 4.47 -24.84 -10.06
CA GLU A 481 5.68 -24.25 -10.66
C GLU A 481 6.43 -23.27 -9.74
N GLY A 482 5.81 -22.87 -8.62
CA GLY A 482 6.30 -21.76 -7.80
C GLY A 482 6.11 -20.41 -8.50
N SER A 483 6.72 -19.36 -7.95
CA SER A 483 6.75 -18.04 -8.58
C SER A 483 8.05 -17.31 -8.27
N ARG A 484 8.49 -16.49 -9.24
CA ARG A 484 9.60 -15.55 -9.04
C ARG A 484 9.18 -14.30 -8.25
N SER A 485 7.89 -14.00 -8.19
CA SER A 485 7.34 -12.78 -7.59
C SER A 485 6.65 -13.11 -6.28
N ASN A 486 6.81 -12.25 -5.28
CA ASN A 486 6.03 -12.38 -4.04
C ASN A 486 4.54 -12.07 -4.24
N THR A 487 4.16 -11.32 -5.30
CA THR A 487 2.77 -11.01 -5.61
C THR A 487 1.91 -12.26 -5.81
N THR A 488 2.43 -13.28 -6.50
CA THR A 488 1.68 -14.52 -6.76
C THR A 488 1.42 -15.30 -5.48
N TRP A 489 2.42 -15.41 -4.61
CA TRP A 489 2.29 -16.10 -3.33
C TRP A 489 1.28 -15.40 -2.43
N LEU A 490 1.42 -14.07 -2.27
CA LEU A 490 0.47 -13.26 -1.50
C LEU A 490 -0.95 -13.37 -2.05
N GLY A 491 -1.10 -13.37 -3.39
CA GLY A 491 -2.39 -13.49 -4.06
C GLY A 491 -3.06 -14.84 -3.82
N GLU A 492 -2.29 -15.93 -3.85
CA GLU A 492 -2.79 -17.28 -3.60
C GLU A 492 -3.27 -17.46 -2.16
N GLU A 493 -2.51 -16.94 -1.21
CA GLU A 493 -2.86 -17.01 0.20
C GLU A 493 -4.10 -16.14 0.52
N ALA A 494 -4.16 -14.92 -0.03
CA ALA A 494 -5.32 -14.04 0.12
C ALA A 494 -6.60 -14.62 -0.54
N THR A 495 -6.45 -15.35 -1.67
CA THR A 495 -7.57 -16.06 -2.32
C THR A 495 -8.19 -17.10 -1.39
N LYS A 496 -7.36 -17.83 -0.63
CA LYS A 496 -7.83 -18.86 0.30
C LYS A 496 -8.44 -18.28 1.58
N ASN A 497 -7.82 -17.25 2.13
CA ASN A 497 -8.06 -16.84 3.51
C ASN A 497 -9.01 -15.64 3.63
N CYS A 498 -9.07 -14.78 2.60
CA CYS A 498 -9.68 -13.45 2.71
C CYS A 498 -10.86 -13.23 1.74
N ASN A 499 -11.36 -14.27 1.06
CA ASN A 499 -12.50 -14.22 0.14
C ASN A 499 -12.42 -13.11 -0.94
N ILE A 500 -11.20 -12.73 -1.36
CA ILE A 500 -10.97 -11.63 -2.32
C ILE A 500 -11.65 -11.83 -3.69
N THR A 501 -11.99 -13.08 -4.03
CA THR A 501 -12.66 -13.47 -5.28
C THR A 501 -14.18 -13.27 -5.23
N ALA A 502 -14.75 -12.94 -4.06
CA ALA A 502 -16.18 -12.71 -3.91
C ALA A 502 -16.66 -11.34 -4.42
N ARG A 503 -15.75 -10.45 -4.84
CA ARG A 503 -16.11 -9.13 -5.38
C ARG A 503 -17.02 -9.25 -6.59
N GLN A 504 -18.10 -8.47 -6.59
CA GLN A 504 -19.06 -8.48 -7.69
C GLN A 504 -18.67 -7.53 -8.80
N GLN A 505 -18.89 -7.96 -10.05
CA GLN A 505 -18.75 -7.12 -11.23
C GLN A 505 -19.96 -6.19 -11.32
N ARG A 506 -19.72 -4.88 -11.39
CA ARG A 506 -20.78 -3.87 -11.29
C ARG A 506 -20.78 -2.94 -12.49
N VAL A 507 -21.97 -2.63 -13.00
CA VAL A 507 -22.15 -1.67 -14.11
C VAL A 507 -22.34 -0.26 -13.53
N ILE A 508 -21.70 0.76 -14.12
CA ILE A 508 -21.76 2.15 -13.64
C ILE A 508 -23.11 2.82 -13.96
N SER A 509 -23.83 2.34 -14.99
CA SER A 509 -25.12 2.87 -15.41
C SER A 509 -26.11 1.76 -15.72
N HIS A 510 -27.32 1.85 -15.15
CA HIS A 510 -28.47 1.03 -15.54
C HIS A 510 -29.19 1.65 -16.73
N GLU A 511 -28.50 1.87 -17.85
CA GLU A 511 -29.19 2.21 -19.11
C GLU A 511 -30.07 1.00 -19.51
N GLN A 512 -31.33 1.03 -19.10
CA GLN A 512 -32.34 0.16 -19.68
C GLN A 512 -32.51 0.58 -21.14
N SER A 513 -32.18 -0.31 -22.07
CA SER A 513 -32.67 -0.15 -23.43
C SER A 513 -34.20 -0.02 -23.37
N MET A 514 -34.76 1.05 -23.94
CA MET A 514 -36.21 1.16 -24.09
C MET A 514 -36.68 -0.03 -24.92
N ARG A 515 -37.30 -1.01 -24.26
CA ARG A 515 -37.98 -2.11 -24.96
C ARG A 515 -39.39 -1.63 -25.29
N TYR A 516 -39.65 -1.45 -26.58
CA TYR A 516 -41.00 -1.35 -27.09
C TYR A 516 -41.65 -2.73 -26.94
N THR A 517 -42.64 -2.85 -26.07
CA THR A 517 -43.53 -4.01 -26.01
C THR A 517 -44.73 -3.74 -26.93
N GLU A 518 -44.91 -4.57 -27.97
CA GLU A 518 -46.14 -4.60 -28.77
C GLU A 518 -47.35 -5.06 -27.95
#